data_AF-A0ABD0L5T5-F1
#
_entry.id   AF-A0ABD0L5T5-F1
#
_cell.length_a   1.000
_cell.length_b   1.000
_cell.length_c   1.000
_cell.angle_alpha   90.00
_cell.angle_beta   90.00
_cell.angle_gamma   90.00
#
_symmetry.space_group_name_H-M   'P 1'
#
loop_
_entity.id
_entity.type
_entity.pdbx_description
1 polymer ?
#
loop_
_entity_poly.entity_id
_entity_poly.type
_entity_poly.pdbx_seq_one_letter_code
_entity_poly.pdbx_strand_id
1 'polypeptide(L)'
;MASLPVDMELKKAFQEMQLKMIQTTQQLKVADSQVETLKRKITHTRLVDQEISSLPHETRVYEGVGRMFLLMTVPTVCENLAKKRKLAEDKIKTIEGNKEYLEKSLKESEQNLRELVLSKQQQR
;
A
#
# COMPACT_ATOMS: atom_id res chain seq x y z
N MET A 1 39.53 -3.16 32.61
CA MET A 1 39.60 -3.48 31.16
C MET A 1 38.53 -4.51 30.80
N ALA A 2 37.24 -4.18 30.93
CA ALA A 2 36.15 -5.09 30.55
C ALA A 2 34.92 -4.28 30.11
N SER A 3 34.89 -3.85 28.85
CA SER A 3 33.74 -3.11 28.27
C SER A 3 33.41 -3.50 26.82
N LEU A 4 33.94 -4.62 26.31
CA LEU A 4 34.01 -4.90 24.87
C LEU A 4 32.89 -5.79 24.26
N PRO A 5 32.14 -6.66 24.96
CA PRO A 5 31.12 -7.49 24.29
C PRO A 5 29.82 -6.72 23.98
N VAL A 6 29.40 -5.85 24.88
CA VAL A 6 28.06 -5.23 24.88
C VAL A 6 27.95 -4.10 23.84
N ASP A 7 29.04 -3.39 23.56
CA ASP A 7 29.07 -2.32 22.55
C ASP A 7 28.93 -2.88 21.12
N MET A 8 29.41 -4.11 20.90
CA MET A 8 29.31 -4.81 19.62
C MET A 8 27.88 -5.28 19.32
N GLU A 9 27.13 -5.72 20.34
CA GLU A 9 25.71 -6.08 20.21
C GLU A 9 24.84 -4.85 19.92
N LEU A 10 25.10 -3.75 20.63
CA LEU A 10 24.39 -2.49 20.40
C LEU A 10 24.66 -1.96 18.98
N LYS A 11 25.91 -1.97 18.55
CA LYS A 11 26.31 -1.55 17.19
C LYS A 11 25.66 -2.42 16.10
N LYS A 12 25.56 -3.74 16.32
CA LYS A 12 24.84 -4.64 15.40
C LYS A 12 23.35 -4.34 15.36
N ALA A 13 22.69 -4.15 16.51
CA ALA A 13 21.28 -3.79 16.57
C ALA A 13 20.97 -2.47 15.84
N PHE A 14 21.86 -1.47 15.96
CA PHE A 14 21.74 -0.22 15.19
C PHE A 14 21.86 -0.44 13.67
N GLN A 15 22.82 -1.26 13.23
CA GLN A 15 22.98 -1.57 11.81
C GLN A 15 21.76 -2.30 11.24
N GLU A 16 21.24 -3.28 11.97
CA GLU A 16 20.03 -4.02 11.59
C GLU A 16 18.80 -3.11 11.55
N MET A 17 18.64 -2.21 12.53
CA MET A 17 17.55 -1.24 12.52
C MET A 17 17.66 -0.26 11.36
N GLN A 18 18.87 0.21 11.04
CA GLN A 18 19.08 1.11 9.91
C GLN A 18 18.74 0.43 8.58
N LEU A 19 19.12 -0.85 8.40
CA LEU A 19 18.73 -1.64 7.24
C LEU A 19 17.20 -1.82 7.16
N LYS A 20 16.57 -2.17 8.28
CA LYS A 20 15.10 -2.31 8.37
C LYS A 20 14.39 -1.01 8.04
N MET A 21 14.88 0.13 8.53
CA MET A 21 14.36 1.45 8.23
C MET A 21 14.42 1.77 6.73
N ILE A 22 15.55 1.51 6.08
CA ILE A 22 15.72 1.75 4.64
C ILE A 22 14.73 0.88 3.85
N GLN A 23 14.65 -0.41 4.17
CA GLN A 23 13.74 -1.34 3.52
C GLN A 23 12.27 -0.94 3.70
N THR A 24 11.85 -0.64 4.93
CA THR A 24 10.50 -0.15 5.23
C THR A 24 10.19 1.13 4.45
N THR A 25 11.10 2.11 4.46
CA THR A 25 10.90 3.37 3.72
C THR A 25 10.71 3.13 2.22
N GLN A 26 11.46 2.20 1.64
CA GLN A 26 11.31 1.83 0.24
C GLN A 26 9.95 1.15 -0.03
N GLN A 27 9.52 0.24 0.85
CA GLN A 27 8.21 -0.41 0.74
C GLN A 27 7.06 0.60 0.86
N LEU A 28 7.16 1.58 1.76
CA LEU A 28 6.18 2.66 1.91
C LEU A 28 6.05 3.48 0.61
N LYS A 29 7.16 3.86 -0.02
CA LYS A 29 7.15 4.58 -1.31
C LYS A 29 6.48 3.77 -2.42
N VAL A 30 6.75 2.47 -2.49
CA VAL A 30 6.12 1.58 -3.47
C VAL A 30 4.61 1.47 -3.20
N ALA A 31 4.21 1.31 -1.94
CA ALA A 31 2.81 1.29 -1.53
C ALA A 31 2.07 2.58 -1.92
N ASP A 32 2.67 3.75 -1.69
CA ASP A 32 2.09 5.04 -2.06
C ASP A 32 1.86 5.17 -3.58
N SER A 33 2.84 4.75 -4.38
CA SER A 33 2.70 4.72 -5.85
C SER A 33 1.60 3.76 -6.34
N GLN A 34 1.48 2.59 -5.70
CA GLN A 34 0.40 1.63 -5.98
C GLN A 34 -0.97 2.22 -5.64
N VAL A 35 -1.11 2.88 -4.48
CA VAL A 35 -2.35 3.53 -4.06
C VAL A 35 -2.72 4.63 -5.05
N GLU A 36 -1.78 5.47 -5.48
CA GLU A 36 -2.05 6.53 -6.46
C GLU A 36 -2.53 5.95 -7.79
N THR A 37 -1.89 4.89 -8.27
CA THR A 37 -2.29 4.19 -9.50
C THR A 37 -3.70 3.63 -9.41
N LEU A 38 -4.05 3.01 -8.26
CA LEU A 38 -5.39 2.48 -8.02
C LEU A 38 -6.44 3.60 -7.92
N LYS A 39 -6.12 4.71 -7.26
CA LYS A 39 -6.99 5.90 -7.19
C LYS A 39 -7.31 6.45 -8.57
N ARG A 40 -6.29 6.62 -9.43
CA ARG A 40 -6.49 7.03 -10.83
C ARG A 40 -7.40 6.07 -11.59
N LYS A 41 -7.24 4.75 -11.39
CA LYS A 41 -8.08 3.72 -12.02
C LYS A 41 -9.53 3.79 -11.55
N ILE A 42 -9.78 4.07 -10.26
CA ILE A 42 -11.12 4.28 -9.71
C ILE A 42 -11.76 5.51 -10.36
N THR A 43 -11.04 6.64 -10.44
CA THR A 43 -11.54 7.86 -11.08
C THR A 43 -11.90 7.62 -12.54
N HIS A 44 -11.02 6.97 -13.30
CA HIS A 44 -11.28 6.61 -14.69
C HIS A 44 -12.53 5.73 -14.83
N THR A 45 -12.62 4.67 -14.03
CA THR A 45 -13.78 3.74 -14.04
C THR A 45 -15.07 4.48 -13.70
N ARG A 46 -15.05 5.42 -12.75
CA ARG A 46 -16.20 6.25 -12.39
C ARG A 46 -16.65 7.16 -13.52
N LEU A 47 -15.71 7.78 -14.24
CA LEU A 47 -16.04 8.63 -15.40
C LEU A 47 -16.68 7.79 -16.51
N VAL A 48 -16.10 6.62 -16.83
CA VAL A 48 -16.68 5.70 -17.82
C VAL A 48 -18.08 5.24 -17.41
N ASP A 49 -18.28 4.93 -16.14
CA ASP A 49 -19.59 4.52 -15.58
C ASP A 49 -20.65 5.62 -15.76
N GLN A 50 -20.28 6.89 -15.54
CA GLN A 50 -21.17 8.05 -15.77
C GLN A 50 -21.51 8.22 -17.25
N GLU A 51 -20.53 8.11 -18.15
CA GLU A 51 -20.76 8.23 -19.59
C GLU A 51 -21.65 7.08 -20.11
N ILE A 52 -21.37 5.84 -19.72
CA ILE A 52 -22.14 4.65 -20.12
C ILE A 52 -23.58 4.73 -19.58
N SER A 53 -23.75 5.18 -18.33
CA SER A 53 -25.08 5.30 -17.70
C SER A 53 -25.95 6.39 -18.32
N SER A 54 -25.35 7.35 -19.04
CA SER A 54 -26.10 8.37 -19.78
C SER A 54 -26.75 7.84 -21.05
N LEU A 55 -26.31 6.67 -21.54
CA LEU A 55 -26.83 6.05 -22.75
C LEU A 55 -28.16 5.33 -22.48
N PRO A 56 -29.07 5.27 -23.48
CA PRO A 56 -30.27 4.44 -23.38
C PRO A 56 -29.94 2.97 -23.10
N HIS A 57 -30.73 2.31 -22.25
CA HIS A 57 -30.48 0.93 -21.81
C HIS A 57 -30.40 -0.11 -22.95
N GLU A 58 -31.08 0.14 -24.07
CA GLU A 58 -31.08 -0.73 -25.26
C GLU A 58 -29.83 -0.57 -26.13
N THR A 59 -28.97 0.40 -25.82
CA THR A 59 -27.75 0.66 -26.59
C THR A 59 -26.79 -0.52 -26.43
N ARG A 60 -26.40 -1.10 -27.55
CA ARG A 60 -25.35 -2.11 -27.61
C ARG A 60 -24.00 -1.45 -27.42
N VAL A 61 -23.28 -1.86 -26.38
CA VAL A 61 -21.95 -1.33 -26.03
C VAL A 61 -20.90 -2.40 -26.20
N TYR A 62 -19.64 -1.98 -26.39
CA TYR A 62 -18.51 -2.89 -26.56
C TYR A 62 -17.53 -2.73 -25.40
N GLU A 63 -17.34 -3.78 -24.60
CA GLU A 63 -16.33 -3.80 -23.54
C GLU A 63 -14.99 -4.34 -24.09
N GLY A 64 -13.92 -3.57 -23.92
CA GLY A 64 -12.57 -3.98 -24.32
C GLY A 64 -11.97 -5.03 -23.38
N VAL A 65 -11.53 -6.15 -23.93
CA VAL A 65 -10.77 -7.21 -23.25
C VAL A 65 -9.47 -7.44 -24.01
N GLY A 66 -8.42 -6.73 -23.58
CA GLY A 66 -7.13 -6.73 -24.27
C GLY A 66 -7.23 -6.07 -25.66
N ARG A 67 -7.03 -6.85 -26.72
CA ARG A 67 -7.14 -6.40 -28.12
C ARG A 67 -8.51 -6.71 -28.76
N MET A 68 -9.43 -7.31 -28.00
CA MET A 68 -10.76 -7.69 -28.46
C MET A 68 -11.84 -6.80 -27.83
N PHE A 69 -12.99 -6.73 -28.49
CA PHE A 69 -14.16 -5.99 -28.03
C PHE A 69 -15.37 -6.94 -27.99
N LEU A 70 -15.99 -7.06 -26.82
CA LEU A 70 -17.14 -7.93 -26.58
C LEU A 70 -18.43 -7.10 -26.57
N LEU A 71 -19.42 -7.55 -27.34
CA LEU A 71 -20.75 -6.96 -27.35
C LEU A 71 -21.45 -7.24 -26.02
N MET A 72 -21.87 -6.19 -25.32
CA MET A 72 -22.55 -6.25 -24.03
C MET A 72 -23.67 -5.21 -23.95
N THR A 73 -24.46 -5.28 -22.88
CA THR A 73 -25.53 -4.33 -22.59
C THR A 73 -25.06 -3.29 -21.56
N VAL A 74 -25.67 -2.11 -21.55
CA VAL A 74 -25.35 -1.05 -20.57
C VAL A 74 -25.38 -1.57 -19.11
N PRO A 75 -26.41 -2.32 -18.65
CA PRO A 75 -26.46 -2.79 -17.26
C PRO A 75 -25.32 -3.73 -16.88
N THR A 76 -24.93 -4.64 -17.79
CA THR A 76 -23.84 -5.60 -17.53
C THR A 76 -22.49 -4.91 -17.46
N VAL A 77 -22.26 -3.89 -18.31
CA VAL A 77 -21.05 -3.06 -18.25
C VAL A 77 -20.98 -2.27 -16.94
N CYS A 78 -22.08 -1.63 -16.52
CA CYS A 78 -22.13 -0.91 -15.24
C CYS A 78 -21.82 -1.84 -14.05
N GLU A 79 -22.36 -3.06 -14.03
CA GLU A 79 -22.07 -4.05 -12.98
C GLU A 79 -20.58 -4.44 -12.98
N ASN A 80 -19.99 -4.67 -14.15
CA ASN A 80 -18.57 -4.98 -14.29
C ASN A 80 -17.68 -3.82 -13.81
N LEU A 81 -18.02 -2.58 -14.16
CA LEU A 81 -17.33 -1.38 -13.70
C LEU A 81 -17.43 -1.23 -12.17
N ALA A 82 -18.60 -1.49 -11.59
CA ALA A 82 -18.81 -1.48 -10.14
C ALA A 82 -17.96 -2.53 -9.42
N LYS A 83 -17.89 -3.76 -9.95
CA LYS A 83 -17.02 -4.83 -9.41
C LYS A 83 -15.54 -4.45 -9.50
N LYS A 84 -15.09 -3.90 -10.64
CA LYS A 84 -13.71 -3.42 -10.84
C LYS A 84 -13.33 -2.32 -9.84
N ARG A 85 -14.25 -1.38 -9.59
CA ARG A 85 -14.09 -0.31 -8.60
C ARG A 85 -13.97 -0.86 -7.18
N LYS A 86 -14.89 -1.72 -6.76
CA LYS A 86 -14.87 -2.35 -5.43
C LYS A 86 -13.56 -3.12 -5.18
N LEU A 87 -13.10 -3.91 -6.17
CA LEU A 87 -11.82 -4.62 -6.09
C LEU A 87 -10.62 -3.67 -5.93
N ALA A 88 -10.65 -2.51 -6.58
CA ALA A 88 -9.59 -1.52 -6.43
C ALA A 88 -9.62 -0.84 -5.05
N GLU A 89 -10.82 -0.54 -4.52
CA GLU A 89 -11.01 0.03 -3.18
C GLU A 89 -10.56 -0.95 -2.09
N ASP A 90 -10.92 -2.23 -2.20
CA ASP A 90 -10.50 -3.26 -1.24
C ASP A 90 -8.97 -3.45 -1.25
N LYS A 91 -8.34 -3.41 -2.43
CA LYS A 91 -6.87 -3.43 -2.54
C LYS A 91 -6.21 -2.22 -1.89
N ILE A 92 -6.79 -1.02 -2.05
CA ILE A 92 -6.28 0.18 -1.37
C ILE A 92 -6.32 -0.02 0.15
N LYS A 93 -7.43 -0.51 0.71
CA LYS A 93 -7.55 -0.77 2.16
C LYS A 93 -6.49 -1.76 2.65
N THR A 94 -6.23 -2.82 1.89
CA THR A 94 -5.17 -3.78 2.24
C THR A 94 -3.78 -3.12 2.25
N ILE A 95 -3.47 -2.30 1.24
CA ILE A 95 -2.19 -1.62 1.14
C ILE A 95 -2.03 -0.59 2.27
N GLU A 96 -3.08 0.18 2.57
CA GLU A 96 -3.09 1.15 3.68
C GLU A 96 -2.93 0.48 5.04
N GLY A 97 -3.61 -0.66 5.28
CA GLY A 97 -3.42 -1.44 6.51
C GLY A 97 -1.99 -1.98 6.66
N ASN A 98 -1.39 -2.47 5.57
CA ASN A 98 0.01 -2.90 5.58
C ASN A 98 0.97 -1.72 5.83
N LYS A 99 0.67 -0.54 5.28
CA LYS A 99 1.42 0.69 5.50
C LYS A 99 1.45 1.07 6.98
N GLU A 100 0.27 1.11 7.61
CA GLU A 100 0.14 1.44 9.03
C GLU A 100 0.87 0.43 9.93
N TYR A 101 0.79 -0.86 9.60
CA TYR A 101 1.52 -1.91 10.30
C TYR A 101 3.04 -1.70 10.23
N LEU A 102 3.58 -1.43 9.02
CA LEU A 102 5.01 -1.19 8.81
C LEU A 102 5.49 0.05 9.57
N GLU A 103 4.70 1.12 9.58
CA GLU A 103 5.01 2.35 10.32
C GLU A 103 5.02 2.13 11.84
N LYS A 104 4.04 1.38 12.37
CA LYS A 104 3.99 1.01 13.80
C LYS A 104 5.18 0.14 14.18
N SER A 105 5.46 -0.90 13.41
CA SER A 105 6.60 -1.80 13.67
C SER A 105 7.94 -1.05 13.66
N LEU A 106 8.11 -0.07 12.78
CA LEU A 106 9.31 0.76 12.75
C LEU A 106 9.43 1.64 14.00
N LYS A 107 8.35 2.33 14.39
CA LYS A 107 8.33 3.15 15.62
C LYS A 107 8.59 2.34 16.88
N GLU A 108 8.00 1.16 17.00
CA GLU A 108 8.26 0.24 18.12
C GLU A 108 9.72 -0.21 18.14
N SER A 109 10.29 -0.56 16.98
CA SER A 109 11.71 -0.94 16.87
C SER A 109 12.63 0.22 17.30
N GLU A 110 12.33 1.46 16.90
CA GLU A 110 13.06 2.65 17.31
C GLU A 110 12.98 2.93 18.81
N GLN A 111 11.79 2.79 19.40
CA GLN A 111 11.57 3.01 20.82
C GLN A 111 12.33 1.99 21.68
N ASN A 112 12.27 0.70 21.30
CA ASN A 112 13.01 -0.37 21.97
C ASN A 112 14.52 -0.09 21.98
N LEU A 113 15.07 0.41 20.87
CA LEU A 113 16.49 0.77 20.79
C LEU A 113 16.84 1.98 21.64
N ARG A 114 15.97 3.00 21.71
CA ARG A 114 16.17 4.16 22.60
C ARG A 114 16.19 3.75 24.07
N GLU A 115 15.26 2.90 24.50
CA GLU A 115 15.20 2.38 25.87
C GLU A 115 16.44 1.54 26.22
N LEU A 116 16.91 0.74 25.27
CA LEU A 116 18.13 -0.05 25.44
C LEU A 116 19.37 0.84 25.61
N VAL A 117 19.47 1.96 24.88
CA VAL A 117 20.54 2.95 25.08
C VAL A 117 20.44 3.65 26.45
N LEU A 118 19.24 4.08 26.85
CA LEU A 118 19.03 4.78 28.13
C LEU A 118 19.35 3.91 29.34
N SER A 119 18.89 2.65 29.33
CA SER A 119 19.19 1.68 30.41
C SER A 119 20.69 1.43 30.57
N LYS A 120 21.45 1.47 29.48
CA LYS A 120 22.92 1.32 29.50
C LYS A 120 23.65 2.56 30.00
N GLN A 121 23.10 3.77 29.78
CA GLN A 121 23.65 5.01 30.34
C GLN A 121 23.43 5.11 31.85
N GLN A 122 22.33 4.57 32.38
CA GLN A 122 22.04 4.57 33.82
C GLN A 122 22.85 3.53 34.61
N GLN A 123 23.38 2.49 33.95
CA GLN A 123 24.24 1.47 34.56
C GLN A 123 25.73 1.87 34.61
N ARG A 124 26.07 3.06 34.11
CA ARG A 124 27.43 3.59 34.03
C ARG A 124 27.67 4.65 35.09
#